data_AF-A0A2D7Z4I9-F1
#
_entry.id   AF-A0A2D7Z4I9-F1
#
_cell.length_a   1.000
_cell.length_b   1.000
_cell.length_c   1.000
_cell.angle_alpha   90.00
_cell.angle_beta   90.00
_cell.angle_gamma   90.00
#
_symmetry.space_group_name_H-M   'P 1'
#
loop_
_entity.id
_entity.type
_entity.pdbx_description
1 polymer ?
#
loop_
_entity_poly.entity_id
_entity_poly.type
_entity_poly.pdbx_seq_one_letter_code
_entity_poly.pdbx_strand_id
1 'polypeptide(L)'
;MIRAVAVGGCVLAVIWALVAASVAWRQWPARMAKIDSARTLGLADCARRYSAPDARKRCDIVFELVHTQQRAIAIFNRVAVSLSPLLVTGVFGFWAWRRRRS
;
A
#
# COMPACT_ATOMS: atom_id res chain seq x y z
N MET A 1 36.04 -0.24 -7.69
CA MET A 1 34.94 0.74 -7.91
C MET A 1 33.55 0.11 -7.77
N ILE A 2 33.24 -1.03 -8.41
CA ILE A 2 31.91 -1.67 -8.36
C ILE A 2 31.40 -2.00 -6.94
N ARG A 3 32.26 -2.44 -6.03
CA ARG A 3 31.88 -2.77 -4.64
C ARG A 3 31.41 -1.54 -3.85
N ALA A 4 32.02 -0.37 -4.06
CA ALA A 4 31.63 0.87 -3.37
C ALA A 4 30.26 1.37 -3.84
N VAL A 5 29.94 1.24 -5.13
CA VAL A 5 28.63 1.59 -5.70
C VAL A 5 27.54 0.65 -5.18
N ALA A 6 27.83 -0.65 -5.08
CA ALA A 6 26.88 -1.62 -4.53
C ALA A 6 26.58 -1.37 -3.04
N VAL A 7 27.61 -1.08 -2.23
CA VAL A 7 27.44 -0.77 -0.80
C VAL A 7 26.69 0.55 -0.61
N GLY A 8 27.01 1.59 -1.39
CA GLY A 8 26.30 2.87 -1.34
C GLY A 8 24.82 2.74 -1.73
N GLY A 9 24.50 1.94 -2.75
CA GLY A 9 23.12 1.66 -3.17
C GLY A 9 22.31 0.92 -2.10
N CYS A 10 22.91 -0.06 -1.41
CA CYS A 10 22.26 -0.77 -0.31
C CYS A 10 21.95 0.15 0.87
N VAL A 11 22.89 1.02 1.27
CA VAL A 11 22.68 1.98 2.35
C VAL A 11 21.53 2.94 2.01
N LEU A 12 21.51 3.47 0.78
CA LEU A 12 20.44 4.36 0.33
C LEU A 12 19.07 3.66 0.32
N ALA A 13 19.02 2.39 -0.11
CA ALA A 13 17.81 1.59 -0.10
C ALA A 13 17.27 1.34 1.31
N VAL A 14 18.15 1.09 2.28
CA VAL A 14 17.78 0.93 3.69
C VAL A 14 17.28 2.25 4.28
N ILE A 15 18.00 3.35 4.06
CA ILE A 15 17.56 4.69 4.51
C ILE A 15 16.18 5.00 3.92
N TRP A 16 15.96 4.71 2.64
CA TRP A 16 14.66 4.93 2.02
C TRP A 16 13.59 4.02 2.64
N ALA A 17 13.84 2.72 2.80
CA ALA A 17 12.86 1.82 3.45
C ALA A 17 12.44 2.32 4.83
N LEU A 18 13.38 2.83 5.64
CA LEU A 18 13.12 3.39 6.96
C LEU A 18 12.31 4.69 6.91
N VAL A 19 12.68 5.62 6.03
CA VAL A 19 11.94 6.89 5.86
C VAL A 19 10.53 6.62 5.33
N ALA A 20 10.38 5.75 4.33
CA ALA A 20 9.09 5.32 3.79
C ALA A 20 8.20 4.73 4.88
N ALA A 21 8.76 3.80 5.66
CA ALA A 21 8.04 3.13 6.75
C ALA A 21 7.62 4.14 7.83
N SER A 22 8.48 5.09 8.19
CA SER A 22 8.21 6.14 9.19
C SER A 22 7.10 7.10 8.73
N VAL A 23 7.20 7.62 7.50
CA VAL A 23 6.16 8.49 6.92
C VAL A 23 4.84 7.75 6.82
N ALA A 24 4.86 6.51 6.33
CA ALA A 24 3.67 5.67 6.23
C ALA A 24 3.06 5.38 7.61
N TRP A 25 3.89 5.17 8.64
CA TRP A 25 3.41 4.96 10.01
C TRP A 25 2.68 6.18 10.55
N ARG A 26 3.25 7.38 10.36
CA ARG A 26 2.63 8.64 10.80
C ARG A 26 1.32 8.95 10.08
N GLN A 27 1.25 8.66 8.78
CA GLN A 27 0.05 8.95 7.97
C GLN A 27 -1.02 7.85 8.07
N TRP A 28 -0.68 6.68 8.61
CA TRP A 28 -1.56 5.52 8.72
C TRP A 28 -2.90 5.80 9.42
N PRO A 29 -2.93 6.35 10.64
CA PRO A 29 -4.20 6.55 11.35
C PRO A 29 -5.13 7.49 10.57
N ALA A 30 -4.60 8.57 9.98
CA ALA A 30 -5.40 9.51 9.21
C ALA A 30 -5.97 8.88 7.92
N ARG A 31 -5.22 8.02 7.23
CA ARG A 31 -5.72 7.31 6.03
C ARG A 31 -6.78 6.27 6.39
N MET A 32 -6.56 5.48 7.44
CA MET A 32 -7.55 4.47 7.88
C MET A 32 -8.83 5.14 8.36
N ALA A 33 -8.72 6.24 9.12
CA ALA A 33 -9.88 7.02 9.55
C ALA A 33 -10.72 7.54 8.37
N LYS A 34 -10.09 7.94 7.26
CA LYS A 34 -10.81 8.35 6.03
C LYS A 34 -11.53 7.19 5.35
N ILE A 35 -10.93 6.00 5.32
CA ILE A 35 -11.54 4.81 4.73
C ILE A 35 -12.73 4.33 5.60
N ASP A 36 -12.57 4.39 6.92
CA ASP A 36 -13.62 4.05 7.88
C ASP A 36 -14.78 5.06 7.81
N SER A 37 -14.48 6.37 7.72
CA SER A 37 -15.51 7.41 7.60
C SER A 37 -16.25 7.36 6.27
N ALA A 38 -15.57 7.04 5.17
CA ALA A 38 -16.23 6.83 3.88
C ALA A 38 -17.23 5.66 3.94
N ARG A 39 -16.90 4.57 4.66
CA ARG A 39 -17.83 3.45 4.88
C ARG A 39 -19.04 3.90 5.69
N THR A 40 -18.85 4.58 6.82
CA THR A 40 -19.98 4.99 7.67
C THR A 40 -20.91 5.97 6.96
N LEU A 41 -20.35 6.93 6.22
CA LEU A 41 -21.13 7.85 5.39
C LEU A 41 -21.89 7.09 4.28
N GLY A 42 -21.24 6.12 3.62
CA GLY A 42 -21.86 5.29 2.59
C GLY A 42 -23.04 4.46 3.11
N LEU A 43 -22.88 3.82 4.28
CA LEU A 43 -23.95 3.03 4.93
C LEU A 43 -25.12 3.92 5.36
N ALA A 44 -24.84 5.11 5.90
CA ALA A 44 -25.87 6.08 6.23
C ALA A 44 -26.62 6.55 4.96
N ASP A 45 -25.92 6.71 3.85
CA ASP A 45 -26.51 7.07 2.56
C ASP A 45 -27.36 5.95 1.96
N CYS A 46 -26.90 4.69 2.05
CA CYS A 46 -27.69 3.51 1.69
C CYS A 46 -29.00 3.45 2.47
N ALA A 47 -28.94 3.68 3.79
CA ALA A 47 -30.11 3.69 4.66
C ALA A 47 -31.10 4.82 4.31
N ARG A 48 -30.60 5.97 3.84
CA ARG A 48 -31.44 7.09 3.40
C ARG A 48 -32.07 6.87 2.03
N ARG A 49 -31.35 6.24 1.09
CA ARG A 49 -31.82 6.05 -0.30
C ARG A 49 -32.73 4.84 -0.47
N TYR A 50 -32.49 3.76 0.26
CA TYR A 50 -33.20 2.50 0.10
C TYR A 50 -34.06 2.21 1.32
N SER A 51 -35.37 2.38 1.17
CA SER A 51 -36.37 2.01 2.19
C SER A 51 -36.60 0.49 2.25
N ALA A 52 -36.48 -0.20 1.10
CA ALA A 52 -36.62 -1.65 1.03
C ALA A 52 -35.40 -2.34 1.67
N PRO A 53 -35.61 -3.30 2.59
CA PRO A 53 -34.52 -3.94 3.34
C PRO A 53 -33.55 -4.70 2.45
N ASP A 54 -34.04 -5.38 1.41
CA ASP A 54 -33.18 -6.13 0.47
C ASP A 54 -32.30 -5.21 -0.38
N ALA A 55 -32.84 -4.09 -0.85
CA ALA A 55 -32.08 -3.10 -1.62
C ALA A 55 -31.00 -2.43 -0.75
N ARG A 56 -31.37 -2.10 0.49
CA ARG A 56 -30.42 -1.57 1.49
C ARG A 56 -29.30 -2.56 1.78
N LYS A 57 -29.63 -3.84 2.03
CA LYS A 57 -28.63 -4.87 2.32
C LYS A 57 -27.65 -5.07 1.16
N ARG A 58 -28.12 -5.02 -0.09
CA ARG A 58 -27.25 -5.06 -1.28
C ARG A 58 -26.31 -3.86 -1.34
N CYS A 59 -26.82 -2.66 -1.05
CA CYS A 59 -26.01 -1.44 -0.98
C CYS A 59 -24.93 -1.55 0.11
N ASP A 60 -25.31 -2.03 1.30
CA ASP A 60 -24.40 -2.21 2.43
C ASP A 60 -23.26 -3.19 2.08
N ILE A 61 -23.59 -4.33 1.43
CA ILE A 61 -22.61 -5.33 0.97
C ILE A 61 -21.59 -4.70 0.00
N VAL A 62 -22.05 -3.87 -0.95
CA VAL A 62 -21.16 -3.21 -1.91
C VAL A 62 -20.19 -2.28 -1.17
N PHE A 63 -20.66 -1.51 -0.19
CA PHE A 63 -19.79 -0.63 0.60
C PHE A 63 -18.83 -1.41 1.49
N GLU A 64 -19.23 -2.55 2.04
CA GLU A 64 -18.30 -3.44 2.77
C GLU A 64 -17.21 -3.99 1.86
N LEU A 65 -17.56 -4.41 0.65
CA LEU A 65 -16.59 -4.90 -0.33
C LEU A 65 -15.61 -3.80 -0.72
N VAL A 66 -16.10 -2.59 -1.02
CA VAL A 66 -15.23 -1.44 -1.33
C VAL A 66 -14.33 -1.10 -0.16
N HIS A 67 -14.86 -1.13 1.07
CA HIS A 67 -14.09 -0.85 2.27
C HIS A 67 -12.94 -1.85 2.49
N THR A 68 -13.23 -3.14 2.37
CA THR A 68 -12.22 -4.20 2.48
C THR A 68 -11.17 -4.09 1.39
N GLN A 69 -11.58 -3.80 0.15
CA GLN A 69 -10.67 -3.59 -0.98
C GLN A 69 -9.77 -2.36 -0.76
N GLN A 70 -10.31 -1.23 -0.31
CA GLN A 70 -9.53 -0.02 -0.04
C GLN A 70 -8.52 -0.21 1.09
N ARG A 71 -8.90 -0.93 2.16
CA ARG A 71 -7.95 -1.30 3.23
C ARG A 71 -6.83 -2.19 2.69
N ALA A 72 -7.16 -3.20 1.89
CA ALA A 72 -6.16 -4.08 1.28
C ALA A 72 -5.20 -3.31 0.36
N ILE A 73 -5.71 -2.44 -0.50
CA ILE A 73 -4.90 -1.58 -1.39
C ILE A 73 -4.00 -0.66 -0.56
N ALA A 74 -4.50 -0.05 0.52
CA ALA A 74 -3.72 0.83 1.37
C ALA A 74 -2.56 0.10 2.06
N ILE A 75 -2.80 -1.13 2.55
CA ILE A 75 -1.75 -2.00 3.12
C ILE A 75 -0.73 -2.37 2.03
N PHE A 76 -1.21 -2.83 0.87
CA PHE A 76 -0.34 -3.26 -0.22
C PHE A 76 0.56 -2.12 -0.72
N ASN A 77 -0.01 -0.94 -1.00
CA ASN A 77 0.77 0.22 -1.46
C ASN A 77 1.84 0.62 -0.45
N ARG A 78 1.54 0.53 0.84
CA ARG A 78 2.53 0.81 1.89
C ARG A 78 3.71 -0.16 1.81
N VAL A 79 3.43 -1.46 1.75
CA VAL A 79 4.47 -2.50 1.67
C VAL A 79 5.27 -2.35 0.37
N ALA A 80 4.59 -2.17 -0.75
CA ALA A 80 5.21 -2.02 -2.06
C ALA A 80 6.15 -0.81 -2.12
N VAL A 81 5.72 0.36 -1.61
CA VAL A 81 6.57 1.56 -1.58
C VAL A 81 7.81 1.35 -0.72
N SER A 82 7.66 0.76 0.47
CA SER A 82 8.78 0.49 1.37
C SER A 82 9.79 -0.53 0.80
N LEU A 83 9.32 -1.54 0.06
CA LEU A 83 10.17 -2.60 -0.50
C LEU A 83 10.68 -2.31 -1.91
N SER A 84 10.10 -1.33 -2.62
CA SER A 84 10.48 -0.98 -3.99
C SER A 84 11.99 -0.80 -4.22
N PRO A 85 12.76 -0.14 -3.34
CA PRO A 85 14.19 0.09 -3.58
C PRO A 85 15.01 -1.19 -3.44
N LEU A 86 14.58 -2.09 -2.54
CA LEU A 86 15.23 -3.38 -2.31
C LEU A 86 14.99 -4.33 -3.49
N LEU A 87 13.78 -4.33 -4.04
CA LEU A 87 13.45 -5.12 -5.23
C LEU A 87 14.23 -4.62 -6.46
N VAL A 88 14.29 -3.30 -6.68
CA VAL A 88 15.04 -2.73 -7.80
C VAL A 88 16.53 -3.03 -7.70
N THR A 89 17.14 -2.81 -6.53
CA THR A 89 18.57 -3.10 -6.32
C THR A 89 18.88 -4.59 -6.40
N GLY A 90 18.00 -5.46 -5.89
CA GLY A 90 18.12 -6.91 -6.01
C GLY A 90 18.07 -7.41 -7.45
N VAL A 91 17.09 -6.95 -8.23
CA VAL A 91 16.93 -7.34 -9.65
C VAL A 91 18.10 -6.84 -10.50
N PHE A 92 18.49 -5.57 -10.36
CA PHE A 92 19.63 -5.03 -11.08
C PHE A 92 20.95 -5.70 -10.69
N GLY A 93 21.15 -5.97 -9.39
CA GLY A 93 22.32 -6.68 -8.89
C GLY A 93 22.43 -8.09 -9.46
N PHE A 94 21.32 -8.85 -9.46
CA PHE A 94 21.26 -10.18 -10.05
C PHE A 94 21.53 -10.17 -11.56
N TRP A 95 20.93 -9.23 -12.29
CA TRP A 95 21.13 -9.09 -13.73
C TRP A 95 22.59 -8.73 -14.09
N ALA A 96 23.19 -7.79 -13.37
CA ALA A 96 24.59 -7.41 -13.56
C ALA A 96 25.56 -8.55 -13.23
N TRP A 97 25.25 -9.37 -12.23
CA TRP A 97 26.01 -10.58 -11.90
C TRP A 97 25.90 -11.64 -13.00
N ARG A 98 24.69 -11.89 -13.51
CA ARG A 98 24.45 -12.86 -14.59
C ARG A 98 25.21 -12.48 -15.86
N ARG A 99 25.22 -11.20 -16.23
CA ARG A 99 25.98 -10.69 -17.40
C ARG A 99 27.49 -10.83 -17.30
N ARG A 100 28.07 -11.00 -16.11
CA ARG A 100 29.52 -11.21 -15.95
C ARG A 100 29.92 -12.69 -16.02
N ARG A 101 28.95 -13.60 -15.96
CA ARG A 101 29.18 -15.06 -16.02
C ARG A 101 28.94 -15.65 -17.42
N SER A 102 28.30 -14.91 -18.32
CA SER A 102 28.24 -15.21 -19.76
C SER A 102 29.34 -14.45 -20.48
#